data_AF-A0A1X1ZYF0-F1
#
_entry.id   AF-A0A1X1ZYF0-F1
#
_cell.length_a   1.000
_cell.length_b   1.000
_cell.length_c   1.000
_cell.angle_alpha   90.00
_cell.angle_beta   90.00
_cell.angle_gamma   90.00
#
_symmetry.space_group_name_H-M   'P 1'
#
loop_
_entity.id
_entity.type
_entity.pdbx_description
1 polymer ?
#
loop_
_entity_poly.entity_id
_entity_poly.type
_entity_poly.pdbx_seq_one_letter_code
_entity_poly.pdbx_strand_id
1 'polypeptide(L)' 'MDEKVPTVSVRLWRADAIVLADWLAHTDLNTVPVTHPAQKQALADLLSRFEWAADEDVTAATAEEIAAAQAEVVRDMGW' A
#
# COMPACT_ATOMS: atom_id res chain seq x y z
N MET A 1 -3.79 -25.57 16.28
CA MET A 1 -4.90 -25.38 15.33
C MET A 1 -4.50 -24.20 14.48
N ASP A 2 -4.08 -24.43 13.23
CA ASP A 2 -3.98 -23.36 12.23
C ASP A 2 -5.40 -22.95 11.84
N GLU A 3 -6.06 -22.25 12.74
CA GLU A 3 -7.35 -21.66 12.45
C GLU A 3 -7.05 -20.47 11.53
N LYS A 4 -7.17 -20.71 10.22
CA LYS A 4 -6.94 -19.69 9.18
C LYS A 4 -7.76 -18.46 9.55
N VAL A 5 -7.08 -17.39 9.94
CA VAL A 5 -7.71 -16.09 10.21
C VAL A 5 -8.51 -15.71 8.96
N PRO A 6 -9.79 -15.29 9.09
CA PRO A 6 -10.57 -14.86 7.93
C PRO A 6 -9.84 -13.79 7.13
N THR A 7 -9.79 -13.95 5.80
CA THR A 7 -9.13 -13.00 4.89
C THR A 7 -10.12 -12.42 3.89
N VAL A 8 -9.77 -11.26 3.34
CA VAL A 8 -10.48 -10.61 2.24
C VAL A 8 -9.50 -10.32 1.10
N SER A 9 -10.01 -10.31 -0.13
CA SER A 9 -9.26 -9.88 -1.32
C SER A 9 -9.75 -8.51 -1.75
N VAL A 10 -8.83 -7.57 -1.95
CA VAL A 10 -9.12 -6.23 -2.45
C VAL A 10 -8.39 -6.06 -3.78
N ARG A 11 -9.12 -5.72 -4.84
CA ARG A 11 -8.49 -5.30 -6.10
C ARG A 11 -8.19 -3.81 -6.01
N LEU A 12 -6.94 -3.45 -6.27
CA LEU A 12 -6.50 -2.07 -6.37
C LEU A 12 -6.13 -1.78 -7.82
N TRP A 13 -6.21 -0.50 -8.19
CA TRP A 13 -5.53 -0.06 -9.40
C TRP A 13 -4.02 -0.15 -9.20
N ARG A 14 -3.29 -0.46 -10.27
CA ARG A 14 -1.82 -0.51 -10.24
C ARG A 14 -1.23 0.81 -9.73
N ALA A 15 -1.75 1.95 -10.20
CA ALA A 15 -1.27 3.25 -9.77
C ALA A 15 -1.47 3.48 -8.26
N ASP A 16 -2.64 3.15 -7.71
CA ASP A 16 -2.90 3.21 -6.27
C ASP A 16 -1.94 2.32 -5.47
N ALA A 17 -1.71 1.09 -5.96
CA ALA A 17 -0.83 0.14 -5.29
C ALA A 17 0.62 0.65 -5.25
N ILE A 18 1.12 1.23 -6.34
CA ILE A 18 2.46 1.84 -6.39
C ILE A 18 2.56 3.02 -5.43
N VAL A 19 1.60 3.95 -5.45
CA VAL A 19 1.59 5.13 -4.58
C VAL A 19 1.55 4.72 -3.10
N LEU A 20 0.70 3.75 -2.76
CA LEU A 20 0.57 3.28 -1.38
C LEU A 20 1.80 2.48 -0.92
N ALA A 21 2.35 1.60 -1.77
CA ALA A 21 3.54 0.83 -1.45
C ALA A 21 4.75 1.74 -1.22
N ASP A 22 4.98 2.72 -2.12
CA ASP A 22 6.04 3.71 -1.96
C ASP A 22 5.88 4.54 -0.68
N TRP A 23 4.67 5.04 -0.42
CA TRP A 23 4.40 5.82 0.79
C TRP A 23 4.64 4.98 2.06
N LEU A 24 4.16 3.74 2.10
CA LEU A 24 4.33 2.85 3.25
C LEU A 24 5.80 2.48 3.49
N ALA A 25 6.57 2.25 2.42
CA ALA A 25 7.98 1.88 2.53
C ALA A 25 8.87 3.01 3.06
N HIS A 26 8.53 4.26 2.75
CA HIS A 26 9.34 5.44 3.09
C HIS A 26 8.81 6.27 4.26
N THR A 27 7.61 5.95 4.78
CA THR A 27 7.02 6.66 5.92
C THR A 27 7.39 6.00 7.24
N ASP A 28 7.89 6.78 8.20
CA ASP A 28 7.96 6.33 9.59
C ASP A 28 6.55 6.20 10.16
N LEU A 29 6.03 4.98 10.23
CA LEU A 29 4.70 4.68 10.76
C LEU A 29 4.52 5.13 12.21
N ASN A 30 5.59 5.44 12.96
CA ASN A 30 5.45 6.03 14.29
C ASN A 30 4.91 7.46 14.27
N THR A 31 5.15 8.19 13.18
CA THR A 31 4.72 9.57 12.97
C THR A 31 3.31 9.69 12.39
N VAL A 32 2.77 8.58 11.84
CA VAL A 32 1.41 8.55 11.30
C VAL A 32 0.40 8.76 12.44
N PRO A 33 -0.49 9.76 12.34
CA PRO A 33 -1.55 9.97 13.32
C PRO A 33 -2.49 8.76 13.35
N VAL A 34 -2.58 8.10 14.51
CA VAL A 34 -3.47 6.95 14.74
C VAL A 34 -4.27 7.14 16.02
N THR A 35 -5.48 6.62 16.03
CA THR A 35 -6.33 6.56 17.22
C THR A 35 -6.19 5.23 17.96
N HIS A 36 -5.63 4.20 17.31
CA HIS A 36 -5.44 2.88 17.90
C HIS A 36 -4.16 2.19 17.35
N PRO A 37 -3.37 1.48 18.18
CA PRO A 37 -2.13 0.81 17.73
C PRO A 37 -2.33 -0.17 16.55
N ALA A 38 -3.50 -0.83 16.50
CA ALA A 38 -3.84 -1.75 15.42
C ALA A 38 -3.85 -1.09 14.02
N GLN A 39 -4.03 0.23 13.92
CA GLN A 39 -3.95 0.92 12.63
C GLN A 39 -2.52 0.90 12.07
N LYS A 40 -1.51 1.09 12.93
CA LYS A 40 -0.10 0.97 12.52
C LYS A 40 0.21 -0.46 12.08
N GLN A 41 -0.28 -1.44 12.83
CA GLN A 41 -0.11 -2.85 12.46
C GLN A 41 -0.76 -3.15 11.11
N ALA A 42 -1.99 -2.67 10.87
CA ALA A 42 -2.67 -2.88 9.60
C ALA A 42 -1.95 -2.24 8.40
N LEU A 43 -1.32 -1.08 8.59
CA LEU A 43 -0.49 -0.44 7.55
C LEU A 43 0.80 -1.22 7.28
N ALA A 44 1.46 -1.72 8.32
CA ALA A 44 2.63 -2.58 8.18
C ALA A 44 2.26 -3.91 7.48
N ASP A 45 1.14 -4.53 7.89
CA ASP A 45 0.62 -5.75 7.28
C ASP A 45 0.27 -5.52 5.80
N LEU A 46 -0.30 -4.35 5.46
CA LEU A 46 -0.59 -3.97 4.08
C LEU A 46 0.69 -3.87 3.24
N LEU A 47 1.75 -3.26 3.76
CA LEU A 47 3.05 -3.22 3.08
C LEU A 47 3.57 -4.64 2.81
N SER A 48 3.54 -5.51 3.82
CA SER A 48 3.92 -6.92 3.62
C SER A 48 3.04 -7.64 2.59
N ARG A 49 1.76 -7.28 2.43
CA ARG A 49 0.93 -7.83 1.35
C ARG A 49 1.37 -7.35 -0.03
N PHE A 50 1.82 -6.10 -0.17
CA PHE A 50 2.40 -5.63 -1.43
C PHE A 50 3.69 -6.38 -1.80
N GLU A 51 4.52 -6.71 -0.81
CA GLU A 51 5.78 -7.44 -1.02
C GLU A 51 5.57 -8.91 -1.43
N TRP A 52 4.60 -9.60 -0.81
CA TRP A 52 4.52 -11.07 -0.88
C TRP A 52 3.26 -11.63 -1.54
N ALA A 53 2.22 -10.82 -1.72
CA ALA A 53 0.90 -11.29 -2.13
C ALA A 53 0.26 -10.50 -3.27
N ALA A 54 0.91 -9.43 -3.75
CA ALA A 54 0.48 -8.73 -4.95
C ALA A 54 0.81 -9.56 -6.21
N ASP A 55 -0.05 -9.45 -7.22
CA ASP A 55 0.14 -10.14 -8.51
C ASP A 55 1.29 -9.52 -9.35
N GLU A 56 1.75 -8.32 -8.98
CA GLU A 56 2.86 -7.58 -9.59
C GLU A 56 3.77 -7.01 -8.48
N ASP A 57 5.08 -6.95 -8.73
CA ASP A 57 6.03 -6.32 -7.82
C ASP A 57 5.95 -4.79 -7.91
N VAL A 58 5.04 -4.22 -7.12
CA VAL A 58 4.86 -2.76 -7.02
C VAL A 58 5.89 -2.10 -6.11
N THR A 59 6.65 -2.88 -5.33
CA THR A 59 7.65 -2.37 -4.39
C THR A 59 8.98 -2.04 -5.06
N ALA A 60 9.23 -2.64 -6.24
CA ALA A 60 10.38 -2.34 -7.09
C ALA A 60 10.13 -1.21 -8.11
N ALA A 61 9.03 -0.46 -7.98
CA ALA A 61 8.70 0.63 -8.89
C ALA A 61 9.80 1.69 -8.93
N THR A 62 10.15 2.13 -10.14
CA THR A 62 11.12 3.20 -10.34
C THR A 62 10.56 4.55 -9.95
N ALA A 63 11.43 5.54 -9.73
CA ALA A 63 11.01 6.92 -9.46
C ALA A 63 10.13 7.50 -10.59
N GLU A 64 10.38 7.12 -11.84
CA GLU A 64 9.56 7.52 -13.00
C GLU A 64 8.16 6.89 -12.94
N GLU A 65 8.06 5.61 -12.58
CA GLU A 65 6.78 4.92 -12.41
C GLU A 65 5.99 5.45 -11.21
N ILE A 66 6.65 5.77 -10.09
CA ILE A 66 6.01 6.39 -8.92
C ILE A 66 5.43 7.74 -9.30
N ALA A 67 6.21 8.59 -9.99
CA ALA A 67 5.73 9.90 -10.45
C ALA A 67 4.56 9.78 -11.43
N ALA A 68 4.62 8.81 -12.36
CA ALA A 68 3.53 8.54 -13.29
C ALA A 68 2.27 8.05 -12.57
N ALA A 69 2.41 7.12 -11.61
CA ALA A 69 1.32 6.61 -10.80
C ALA A 69 0.65 7.72 -9.98
N GLN A 70 1.43 8.59 -9.33
CA GLN A 70 0.90 9.75 -8.61
C GLN A 70 0.09 10.67 -9.53
N ALA A 71 0.60 10.98 -10.73
CA ALA A 71 -0.11 11.80 -11.71
C ALA A 71 -1.42 11.13 -12.19
N GLU A 72 -1.40 9.80 -12.36
CA GLU A 72 -2.57 9.03 -12.79
C GLU A 72 -3.67 9.02 -11.73
N VAL A 73 -3.30 8.78 -10.47
CA VAL A 73 -4.21 8.84 -9.31
C VAL A 73 -4.82 10.23 -9.16
N VAL A 74 -3.99 11.29 -9.20
CA VAL A 74 -4.48 12.68 -9.08
C VAL A 74 -5.48 13.03 -10.19
N ARG A 75 -5.22 12.62 -11.43
CA ARG A 75 -6.11 12.87 -12.56
C ARG A 75 -7.48 12.20 -12.38
N ASP A 76 -7.52 11.00 -11.81
CA ASP A 76 -8.77 10.26 -11.59
C ASP A 76 -9.56 10.78 -10.38
N MET A 77 -8.87 11.34 -9.37
CA MET A 77 -9.49 11.96 -8.19
C MET A 77 -10.32 13.22 -8.50
N GLY A 78 -10.26 13.75 -9.73
CA GLY A 78 -11.08 14.88 -10.17
C GLY A 78 -10.81 16.20 -9.42
N TRP A 79 -9.59 16.35 -8.89
CA TRP A 79 -9.11 17.60 -8.30
C TRP A 79 -8.78 18.66 -9.36
#